data_AF-E6XMK7-F1
#
_entry.id   AF-E6XMK7-F1
#
_cell.length_a   1.000
_cell.length_b   1.000
_cell.length_c   1.000
_cell.angle_alpha   90.00
_cell.angle_beta   90.00
_cell.angle_gamma   90.00
#
_symmetry.space_group_name_H-M   'P 1'
#
loop_
_entity.id
_entity.type
_entity.pdbx_description
1 polymer ?
#
loop_
_entity_poly.entity_id
_entity_poly.type
_entity_poly.pdbx_seq_one_letter_code
_entity_poly.pdbx_strand_id
1 'polypeptide(L)'
;MTMSPEYICPCGTGKYYRDCCEPLHLDSTFAHRVEQLMRSRYSAFALKKFDYIIKTQHPDFLGDLTLANLNLGPHPHWLGLDLIASEEFVNSTALKQGTVTFKAWYKLEGEIDAIYEHSEFIYQDNRWYYTKGKQMTAKLPSRNDPCICHSGKKFKQCCLNSL
;
A
#
# COMPACT_ATOMS: atom_id res chain seq x y z
N MET A 1 8.20 18.89 0.53
CA MET A 1 9.51 18.33 0.87
C MET A 1 9.76 17.16 -0.07
N THR A 2 10.58 17.35 -1.10
CA THR A 2 11.01 16.27 -1.99
C THR A 2 11.94 15.36 -1.17
N MET A 3 11.52 14.13 -0.90
CA MET A 3 12.35 13.17 -0.17
C MET A 3 13.50 12.69 -1.07
N SER A 4 14.72 12.63 -0.54
CA SER A 4 15.94 12.22 -1.25
C SER A 4 15.92 10.71 -1.59
N PRO A 5 16.44 10.24 -2.74
CA PRO A 5 16.35 8.82 -3.16
C PRO A 5 17.01 7.78 -2.22
N GLU A 6 17.57 8.21 -1.09
CA GLU A 6 18.31 7.41 -0.10
C GLU A 6 17.50 7.04 1.16
N TYR A 7 16.18 7.30 1.23
CA TYR A 7 15.37 6.82 2.36
C TYR A 7 14.84 5.39 2.13
N ILE A 8 14.52 4.71 3.23
CA ILE A 8 13.92 3.38 3.22
C ILE A 8 12.50 3.45 2.66
N CYS A 9 12.20 2.55 1.72
CA CYS A 9 10.92 2.49 1.04
C CYS A 9 9.76 2.31 2.05
N PRO A 10 8.67 3.11 1.96
CA PRO A 10 7.57 3.05 2.93
C PRO A 10 6.89 1.68 3.00
N CYS A 11 6.90 0.91 1.91
CA CYS A 11 6.25 -0.41 1.85
C CYS A 11 6.81 -1.49 2.78
N GLY A 12 7.75 -1.18 3.67
CA GLY A 12 8.19 -2.08 4.74
C GLY A 12 9.11 -3.22 4.30
N THR A 13 9.74 -3.13 3.12
CA THR A 13 10.71 -4.14 2.64
C THR A 13 12.11 -3.96 3.23
N GLY A 14 12.39 -2.81 3.87
CA GLY A 14 13.72 -2.44 4.35
C GLY A 14 14.71 -2.05 3.25
N LYS A 15 14.31 -2.06 1.97
CA LYS A 15 15.11 -1.57 0.84
C LYS A 15 15.01 -0.06 0.70
N TYR A 16 16.00 0.57 0.08
CA TYR A 16 15.89 1.97 -0.34
C TYR A 16 14.77 2.15 -1.36
N TYR A 17 14.13 3.33 -1.36
CA TYR A 17 13.02 3.64 -2.26
C TYR A 17 13.39 3.45 -3.73
N ARG A 18 14.59 3.92 -4.12
CA ARG A 18 15.17 3.78 -5.48
C ARG A 18 15.30 2.33 -5.96
N ASP A 19 15.54 1.41 -5.02
CA ASP A 19 15.78 -0.02 -5.28
C ASP A 19 14.50 -0.86 -5.04
N CYS A 20 13.36 -0.19 -4.79
CA CYS A 20 12.10 -0.83 -4.43
C CYS A 20 10.92 -0.28 -5.24
N CYS A 21 10.21 0.74 -4.75
CA CYS A 21 8.97 1.21 -5.39
C CYS A 21 9.20 2.35 -6.40
N GLU A 22 10.35 3.03 -6.39
CA GLU A 22 10.62 4.13 -7.32
C GLU A 22 10.58 3.72 -8.80
N PRO A 23 11.23 2.61 -9.23
CA PRO A 23 11.22 2.24 -10.63
C PRO A 23 9.81 1.95 -11.16
N LEU A 24 8.90 1.50 -10.29
CA LEU A 24 7.48 1.30 -10.63
C LEU A 24 6.77 2.65 -10.75
N HIS A 25 6.98 3.57 -9.81
CA HIS A 25 6.37 4.89 -9.83
C HIS A 25 6.87 5.77 -10.99
N LEU A 26 8.06 5.50 -11.52
CA LEU A 26 8.65 6.16 -12.68
C LEU A 26 8.38 5.42 -14.00
N ASP A 27 7.60 4.34 -13.97
CA ASP A 27 7.33 3.48 -15.14
C ASP A 27 8.58 2.90 -15.83
N SER A 28 9.70 2.84 -15.13
CA SER A 28 10.93 2.21 -15.61
C SER A 28 10.82 0.68 -15.60
N THR A 29 9.92 0.14 -14.78
CA THR A 29 9.51 -1.26 -14.77
C THR A 29 8.06 -1.40 -14.30
N PHE A 30 7.45 -2.56 -14.53
CA PHE A 30 6.13 -2.90 -14.01
C PHE A 30 6.22 -3.96 -12.91
N ALA A 31 5.20 -4.01 -12.05
CA ALA A 31 5.13 -5.06 -11.04
C ALA A 31 5.12 -6.44 -11.72
N HIS A 32 6.06 -7.31 -11.34
CA HIS A 32 6.10 -8.69 -11.80
C HIS A 32 5.17 -9.58 -10.98
N ARG A 33 4.95 -9.20 -9.72
CA ARG A 33 4.15 -9.92 -8.73
C ARG A 33 3.03 -9.04 -8.21
N VAL A 34 1.89 -9.63 -7.85
CA VAL A 34 0.76 -8.89 -7.29
C VAL A 34 1.12 -8.19 -5.97
N GLU A 35 1.94 -8.86 -5.15
CA GLU A 35 2.49 -8.28 -3.91
C GLU A 35 3.28 -6.99 -4.18
N GLN A 36 4.10 -6.99 -5.24
CA GLN A 36 4.92 -5.84 -5.60
C GLN A 36 4.04 -4.66 -6.02
N LEU A 37 2.94 -4.93 -6.74
CA LEU A 37 1.97 -3.90 -7.05
C LEU A 37 1.34 -3.31 -5.78
N MET A 38 0.85 -4.16 -4.88
CA MET A 38 0.22 -3.71 -3.63
C MET A 38 1.17 -2.83 -2.80
N ARG A 39 2.43 -3.26 -2.63
CA ARG A 39 3.47 -2.50 -1.93
C ARG A 39 3.78 -1.14 -2.57
N SER A 40 3.87 -1.10 -3.90
CA SER A 40 4.07 0.15 -4.62
C SER A 40 2.88 1.09 -4.47
N ARG A 41 1.64 0.59 -4.57
CA ARG A 41 0.43 1.40 -4.33
C ARG A 41 0.42 2.00 -2.92
N TYR A 42 0.76 1.23 -1.88
CA TYR A 42 0.92 1.77 -0.53
C TYR A 42 1.97 2.90 -0.48
N SER A 43 3.14 2.69 -1.09
CA SER A 43 4.20 3.71 -1.12
C SER A 43 3.77 4.96 -1.89
N ALA A 44 2.97 4.80 -2.94
CA ALA A 44 2.42 5.92 -3.69
C ALA A 44 1.43 6.73 -2.86
N PHE A 45 0.58 6.12 -2.03
CA PHE A 45 -0.23 6.84 -1.05
C PHE A 45 0.63 7.58 -0.01
N ALA A 46 1.64 6.90 0.55
CA ALA A 46 2.56 7.49 1.53
C ALA A 46 3.33 8.71 0.99
N LEU A 47 3.69 8.68 -0.30
CA LEU A 47 4.47 9.72 -0.97
C LEU A 47 3.60 10.67 -1.82
N LYS A 48 2.27 10.56 -1.74
CA LYS A 48 1.30 11.34 -2.53
C LYS A 48 1.53 11.29 -4.05
N LYS A 49 1.99 10.15 -4.57
CA LYS A 49 2.15 9.88 -6.01
C LYS A 49 0.84 9.33 -6.60
N PHE A 50 -0.20 10.14 -6.53
CA PHE A 50 -1.58 9.71 -6.84
C PHE A 50 -1.81 9.36 -8.30
N ASP A 51 -1.04 9.91 -9.25
CA ASP A 51 -1.08 9.49 -10.65
C ASP A 51 -0.80 7.99 -10.81
N TYR A 52 0.12 7.45 -10.00
CA TYR A 52 0.43 6.02 -10.00
C TYR A 52 -0.75 5.18 -9.48
N ILE A 53 -1.51 5.70 -8.51
CA ILE A 53 -2.71 5.02 -7.98
C ILE A 53 -3.78 4.88 -9.08
N ILE A 54 -4.02 5.95 -9.83
CA ILE A 54 -4.97 5.94 -10.94
C ILE A 54 -4.48 5.01 -12.05
N LYS A 55 -3.21 5.12 -12.43
CA LYS A 55 -2.60 4.30 -13.50
C LYS A 55 -2.64 2.80 -13.22
N THR A 56 -2.60 2.42 -11.94
CA THR A 56 -2.62 1.02 -11.50
C THR A 56 -3.98 0.55 -10.99
N GLN A 57 -5.01 1.38 -11.13
CA GLN A 57 -6.41 0.97 -10.97
C GLN A 57 -6.90 0.39 -12.30
N HIS A 58 -7.64 -0.70 -12.25
CA HIS A 58 -8.28 -1.22 -13.46
C HIS A 58 -9.32 -0.21 -13.98
N PRO A 59 -9.38 0.10 -15.29
CA PRO A 59 -10.29 1.12 -15.83
C PRO A 59 -11.76 0.91 -15.44
N ASP A 60 -12.25 -0.33 -15.51
CA ASP A 60 -13.63 -0.68 -15.14
C ASP A 60 -13.95 -0.53 -13.65
N PHE A 61 -12.93 -0.30 -12.81
CA PHE A 61 -13.04 -0.16 -11.36
C PHE A 61 -12.57 1.22 -10.89
N LEU A 62 -12.46 2.22 -11.78
CA LEU A 62 -12.08 3.58 -11.39
C LEU A 62 -13.14 4.23 -10.48
N GLY A 63 -14.43 4.10 -10.82
CA GLY A 63 -15.48 4.82 -10.11
C GLY A 63 -15.16 6.33 -10.01
N ASP A 64 -15.22 6.88 -8.80
CA ASP A 64 -14.89 8.29 -8.52
C ASP A 64 -13.39 8.53 -8.24
N LEU A 65 -12.52 7.54 -8.49
CA LEU A 65 -11.09 7.66 -8.25
C LEU A 65 -10.43 8.61 -9.27
N THR A 66 -10.34 9.88 -8.91
CA THR A 66 -9.71 10.93 -9.72
C THR A 66 -8.56 11.59 -8.95
N LEU A 67 -7.66 12.25 -9.67
CA LEU A 67 -6.56 12.98 -9.05
C LEU A 67 -7.08 14.12 -8.16
N ALA A 68 -8.18 14.77 -8.57
CA ALA A 68 -8.85 15.78 -7.76
C ALA A 68 -9.32 15.19 -6.43
N ASN A 69 -10.05 14.06 -6.47
CA ASN A 69 -10.56 13.41 -5.27
C ASN A 69 -9.45 12.88 -4.35
N LEU A 70 -8.38 12.32 -4.91
CA LEU A 70 -7.22 11.88 -4.12
C LEU A 70 -6.46 13.04 -3.46
N ASN A 71 -6.48 14.22 -4.07
CA ASN A 71 -5.88 15.42 -3.49
C ASN A 71 -6.76 16.09 -2.44
N LEU A 72 -8.03 15.72 -2.32
CA LEU A 72 -8.87 16.18 -1.21
C LEU A 72 -8.28 15.64 0.10
N GLY A 73 -7.97 16.56 0.99
CA GLY A 73 -7.53 16.23 2.35
C GLY A 73 -8.73 15.93 3.28
N PRO A 74 -8.45 15.59 4.54
CA PRO A 74 -7.11 15.44 5.13
C PRO A 74 -6.40 14.16 4.65
N HIS A 75 -5.07 14.21 4.50
CA HIS A 75 -4.27 13.02 4.17
C HIS A 75 -3.68 12.42 5.44
N PRO A 76 -3.82 11.11 5.65
CA PRO A 76 -3.31 10.49 6.86
C PRO A 76 -1.78 10.37 6.82
N HIS A 77 -1.16 10.31 7.99
CA HIS A 77 0.23 9.92 8.11
C HIS A 77 0.33 8.39 8.08
N TRP A 78 0.86 7.85 7.00
CA TRP A 78 1.06 6.40 6.85
C TRP A 78 2.19 5.91 7.76
N LEU A 79 1.88 4.92 8.59
CA LEU A 79 2.77 4.43 9.65
C LEU A 79 3.54 3.18 9.24
N GLY A 80 2.86 2.24 8.58
CA GLY A 80 3.48 1.01 8.11
C GLY A 80 2.53 0.12 7.32
N LEU A 81 3.09 -0.92 6.72
CA LEU A 81 2.37 -1.90 5.92
C LEU A 81 2.69 -3.31 6.42
N ASP A 82 1.65 -4.06 6.80
CA ASP A 82 1.73 -5.49 7.08
C ASP A 82 1.12 -6.26 5.93
N LEU A 83 1.90 -7.13 5.29
CA LEU A 83 1.40 -7.99 4.22
C LEU A 83 1.19 -9.39 4.79
N ILE A 84 -0.07 -9.82 4.84
CA ILE A 84 -0.51 -11.04 5.56
C ILE A 84 -0.50 -12.24 4.62
N ALA A 85 -1.01 -12.07 3.40
CA ALA A 85 -1.04 -13.11 2.38
C ALA A 85 -0.97 -12.49 0.99
N SER A 86 -0.37 -13.21 0.05
CA SER A 86 -0.40 -12.87 -1.37
C SER A 86 -0.45 -14.15 -2.20
N GLU A 87 -1.41 -14.23 -3.11
CA GLU A 87 -1.62 -15.38 -3.97
C GLU A 87 -1.76 -14.92 -5.42
N GLU A 88 -1.20 -15.69 -6.35
CA GLU A 88 -1.38 -15.52 -7.79
C GLU A 88 -1.90 -16.83 -8.36
N PHE A 89 -2.93 -16.76 -9.18
CA PHE A 89 -3.57 -17.93 -9.78
C PHE A 89 -4.08 -17.60 -11.18
N VAL A 90 -4.47 -18.63 -11.91
CA VAL A 90 -5.11 -18.49 -13.22
C VAL A 90 -6.54 -18.98 -13.07
N ASN A 91 -7.51 -18.17 -13.49
CA ASN A 91 -8.92 -18.53 -13.38
C ASN A 91 -9.33 -19.50 -14.51
N SER A 92 -10.60 -19.90 -14.52
CA SER A 92 -11.16 -20.81 -15.53
C SER A 92 -11.12 -20.28 -16.97
N THR A 93 -10.97 -18.97 -17.16
CA THR A 93 -10.86 -18.32 -18.48
C THR A 93 -9.41 -18.05 -18.88
N ALA A 94 -8.44 -18.72 -18.25
CA ALA A 94 -7.01 -18.55 -18.47
C ALA A 94 -6.48 -17.12 -18.21
N LEU A 95 -7.22 -16.30 -17.44
CA LEU A 95 -6.77 -14.99 -17.01
C LEU A 95 -6.00 -15.10 -15.69
N LYS A 96 -4.83 -14.48 -15.64
CA LYS A 96 -4.03 -14.41 -14.43
C LYS A 96 -4.62 -13.38 -13.48
N GLN A 97 -4.85 -13.81 -12.24
CA GLN A 97 -5.42 -13.03 -11.15
C GLN A 97 -4.55 -13.15 -9.90
N GLY A 98 -4.76 -12.25 -8.95
CA GLY A 98 -4.06 -12.32 -7.68
C GLY A 98 -4.85 -11.67 -6.57
N THR A 99 -4.55 -12.07 -5.35
CA THR A 99 -5.12 -11.49 -4.13
C THR A 99 -4.00 -11.07 -3.18
N VAL A 100 -4.27 -10.02 -2.41
CA VAL A 100 -3.37 -9.59 -1.33
C VAL A 100 -4.21 -9.23 -0.11
N THR A 101 -3.90 -9.85 1.03
CA THR A 101 -4.46 -9.47 2.33
C THR A 101 -3.42 -8.64 3.08
N PHE A 102 -3.77 -7.43 3.51
CA PHE A 102 -2.82 -6.53 4.15
C PHE A 102 -3.46 -5.60 5.19
N LYS A 103 -2.64 -5.01 6.07
CA LYS A 103 -3.00 -3.86 6.91
C LYS A 103 -2.12 -2.67 6.57
N ALA A 104 -2.73 -1.59 6.08
CA ALA A 104 -2.05 -0.32 5.88
C ALA A 104 -2.37 0.60 7.05
N TRP A 105 -1.43 0.70 7.99
CA TRP A 105 -1.59 1.48 9.21
C TRP A 105 -1.39 2.95 8.95
N TYR A 106 -2.22 3.77 9.56
CA TYR A 106 -2.16 5.21 9.42
C TYR A 106 -2.58 5.93 10.70
N LYS A 107 -2.19 7.20 10.79
CA LYS A 107 -2.64 8.13 11.81
C LYS A 107 -3.37 9.30 11.15
N LEU A 108 -4.58 9.60 11.58
CA LEU A 108 -5.37 10.72 11.09
C LEU A 108 -6.03 11.41 12.28
N GLU A 109 -5.85 12.73 12.39
CA GLU A 109 -6.45 13.54 13.46
C GLU A 109 -6.18 13.02 14.89
N GLY A 110 -5.00 12.44 15.11
CA GLY A 110 -4.60 11.89 16.42
C GLY A 110 -4.90 10.40 16.58
N GLU A 111 -5.81 9.85 15.79
CA GLU A 111 -6.26 8.45 15.90
C GLU A 111 -5.46 7.53 14.99
N ILE A 112 -5.12 6.34 15.51
CA ILE A 112 -4.45 5.29 14.76
C ILE A 112 -5.48 4.26 14.33
N ASP A 113 -5.50 3.95 13.04
CA ASP A 113 -6.31 2.87 12.48
C ASP A 113 -5.56 2.18 11.33
N ALA A 114 -6.17 1.17 10.72
CA ALA A 114 -5.67 0.54 9.51
C ALA A 114 -6.77 0.24 8.51
N ILE A 115 -6.40 0.41 7.24
CA ILE A 115 -7.10 -0.28 6.15
C ILE A 115 -6.68 -1.75 6.22
N TYR A 116 -7.53 -2.58 6.79
CA TYR A 116 -7.40 -4.04 6.72
C TYR A 116 -8.26 -4.55 5.57
N GLU A 117 -7.62 -5.01 4.50
CA GLU A 117 -8.32 -5.37 3.28
C GLU A 117 -7.84 -6.71 2.72
N HIS A 118 -8.77 -7.46 2.12
CA HIS A 118 -8.49 -8.51 1.16
C HIS A 118 -8.78 -7.98 -0.25
N SER A 119 -7.73 -7.68 -1.00
CA SER A 119 -7.82 -7.06 -2.32
C SER A 119 -7.66 -8.06 -3.45
N GLU A 120 -8.34 -7.80 -4.55
CA GLU A 120 -8.28 -8.53 -5.80
C GLU A 120 -7.54 -7.72 -6.87
N PHE A 121 -6.84 -8.44 -7.74
CA PHE A 121 -6.05 -7.89 -8.82
C PHE A 121 -6.18 -8.75 -10.06
N ILE A 122 -6.09 -8.11 -11.22
CA ILE A 122 -6.05 -8.78 -12.52
C ILE A 122 -4.74 -8.44 -13.23
N TYR A 123 -4.19 -9.42 -13.96
CA TYR A 123 -3.05 -9.21 -14.83
C TYR A 123 -3.52 -9.18 -16.28
N GLN A 124 -3.36 -8.03 -16.94
CA GLN A 124 -3.74 -7.79 -18.33
C GLN A 124 -2.69 -6.90 -19.00
N ASP A 125 -2.45 -7.10 -20.29
CA ASP A 125 -1.53 -6.26 -21.09
C ASP A 125 -0.14 -6.12 -20.43
N ASN A 126 0.35 -7.26 -19.92
CA ASN A 126 1.59 -7.40 -19.19
C ASN A 126 1.70 -6.57 -17.89
N ARG A 127 0.57 -6.19 -17.29
CA ARG A 127 0.52 -5.35 -16.08
C ARG A 127 -0.51 -5.86 -15.09
N TRP A 128 -0.18 -5.72 -13.80
CA TRP A 128 -1.15 -5.90 -12.73
C TRP A 128 -1.98 -4.64 -12.54
N TYR A 129 -3.26 -4.82 -12.26
CA TYR A 129 -4.20 -3.76 -11.89
C TYR A 129 -4.95 -4.15 -10.62
N TYR A 130 -5.11 -3.19 -9.71
CA TYR A 130 -6.04 -3.33 -8.60
C TYR A 130 -7.47 -3.21 -9.14
N THR A 131 -8.37 -4.08 -8.68
CA THR A 131 -9.79 -4.01 -9.06
C THR A 131 -10.63 -3.53 -7.87
N LYS A 132 -10.79 -4.37 -6.86
CA LYS A 132 -11.62 -4.12 -5.68
C LYS A 132 -11.01 -4.79 -4.46
N GLY A 133 -11.54 -4.47 -3.29
CA GLY A 133 -11.19 -5.16 -2.07
C GLY A 133 -12.34 -5.21 -1.08
N LYS A 134 -12.23 -6.14 -0.15
CA LYS A 134 -13.17 -6.33 0.94
C LYS A 134 -12.55 -5.81 2.22
N GLN A 135 -13.13 -4.73 2.77
CA GLN A 135 -12.75 -4.18 4.07
C GLN A 135 -13.01 -5.19 5.19
N MET A 136 -12.08 -5.29 6.12
CA MET A 136 -12.12 -6.08 7.33
C MET A 136 -11.84 -5.18 8.55
N THR A 137 -12.11 -5.69 9.75
CA THR A 137 -11.89 -4.93 11.00
C THR A 137 -10.48 -5.14 11.51
N ALA A 138 -9.66 -4.09 11.46
CA ALA A 138 -8.36 -4.08 12.10
C ALA A 138 -8.49 -4.09 13.63
N LYS A 139 -7.55 -4.73 14.31
CA LYS A 139 -7.38 -4.61 15.77
C LYS A 139 -6.03 -4.00 16.04
N LEU A 140 -6.01 -2.93 16.84
CA LEU A 140 -4.76 -2.31 17.26
C LEU A 140 -3.86 -3.33 17.99
N PRO A 141 -2.53 -3.20 17.86
CA PRO A 141 -1.60 -4.00 18.65
C PRO A 141 -1.77 -3.71 20.14
N SER A 142 -1.45 -4.68 20.98
CA SER A 142 -1.33 -4.48 22.41
C SER A 142 -0.15 -3.56 22.71
N ARG A 143 -0.19 -2.89 23.87
CA ARG A 143 0.86 -1.93 24.29
C ARG A 143 2.29 -2.47 24.21
N ASN A 144 2.49 -3.77 24.44
CA ASN A 144 3.81 -4.40 24.47
C ASN A 144 4.18 -5.12 23.16
N ASP A 145 3.27 -5.20 22.18
CA ASP A 145 3.53 -5.84 20.90
C ASP A 145 4.51 -5.00 20.07
N PRO A 146 5.18 -5.57 19.06
CA PRO A 146 5.98 -4.81 18.11
C PRO A 146 5.19 -3.67 17.48
N CYS A 147 5.85 -2.52 17.28
CA CYS A 147 5.18 -1.35 16.73
C CYS A 147 4.90 -1.51 15.23
N ILE A 148 3.70 -1.12 14.82
CA ILE A 148 3.19 -1.10 13.43
C ILE A 148 4.03 -0.31 12.40
N CYS A 149 4.93 0.55 12.84
CA CYS A 149 5.86 1.24 11.95
C CYS A 149 7.15 0.45 11.68
N HIS A 150 7.26 -0.78 12.21
CA HIS A 150 8.42 -1.66 12.02
C HIS A 150 9.75 -1.10 12.55
N SER A 151 9.70 -0.16 13.49
CA SER A 151 10.89 0.44 14.11
C SER A 151 11.68 -0.48 15.04
N GLY A 152 11.20 -1.71 15.28
CA GLY A 152 11.76 -2.64 16.27
C GLY A 152 11.41 -2.31 17.73
N LYS A 153 10.72 -1.20 18.01
CA LYS A 153 10.26 -0.82 19.35
C LYS A 153 8.90 -1.45 19.68
N LYS A 154 8.55 -1.50 20.97
CA LYS A 154 7.19 -1.84 21.42
C LYS A 154 6.21 -0.73 21.04
N PHE A 155 4.94 -1.05 20.79
CA PHE A 155 3.93 -0.10 20.35
C PHE A 155 3.78 1.11 21.30
N LYS A 156 3.75 0.86 22.62
CA LYS A 156 3.71 1.92 23.64
C LYS A 156 4.95 2.82 23.70
N GLN A 157 6.07 2.39 23.12
CA GLN A 157 7.34 3.14 23.10
C GLN A 157 7.57 3.85 21.77
N CYS A 158 6.56 3.84 20.89
CA CYS A 158 6.66 4.32 19.53
C CYS A 158 5.32 4.96 19.12
N CYS A 159 4.60 4.42 18.12
CA CYS A 159 3.45 5.10 17.51
C CYS A 159 2.33 5.45 18.49
N LEU A 160 2.12 4.66 19.56
CA LEU A 160 1.06 4.98 20.55
C LEU A 160 1.27 6.34 21.23
N ASN A 161 2.52 6.76 21.40
CA ASN A 161 2.89 8.01 22.09
C ASN A 161 3.50 9.06 21.14
N SER A 162 3.59 8.75 19.85
CA SER A 162 4.14 9.68 18.86
C SER A 162 3.03 10.67 18.50
N LEU A 163 3.22 11.96 18.82
CA LEU A 163 2.31 13.07 18.50
C LEU A 163 2.05 13.16 16.99
#